data_AF-A0A8T5DF79-F1
#
_entry.id   AF-A0A8T5DF79-F1
#
_cell.length_a   1.000
_cell.length_b   1.000
_cell.length_c   1.000
_cell.angle_alpha   90.00
_cell.angle_beta   90.00
_cell.angle_gamma   90.00
#
_symmetry.space_group_name_H-M   'P 1'
#
loop_
_entity.id
_entity.type
_entity.pdbx_description
1 polymer ?
#
loop_
_entity_poly.entity_id
_entity_poly.type
_entity_poly.pdbx_seq_one_letter_code
_entity_poly.pdbx_strand_id
1 'polypeptide(L)'
;MVIELESKIKLKPLDLYPAIDGKELSGLILPVRSDIAEIIEMDDLDFYQWYKPRKEVAQRLLSEFELFSNIPHLGYDSEGCKYTMGLAHESVKEQLNIYRQGLEHIEAIKLYRDRNMNK
;
A
#
# COMPACT_ATOMS: atom_id res chain seq x y z
N MET A 1 -28.38 15.57 -32.07
CA MET A 1 -27.91 14.20 -31.78
C MET A 1 -26.73 14.34 -30.83
N VAL A 2 -27.01 14.25 -29.54
CA VAL A 2 -26.03 14.45 -28.47
C VAL A 2 -25.47 13.08 -28.13
N ILE A 3 -24.16 12.91 -28.27
CA ILE A 3 -23.48 11.69 -27.82
C ILE A 3 -23.24 11.87 -26.32
N GLU A 4 -24.16 11.36 -25.51
CA GLU A 4 -23.97 11.23 -24.07
C GLU A 4 -23.03 10.04 -23.80
N LEU A 5 -21.77 10.34 -23.50
CA LEU A 5 -20.88 9.40 -22.82
C LEU A 5 -21.21 9.47 -21.32
N GLU A 6 -22.10 8.60 -20.86
CA GLU A 6 -22.37 8.40 -19.43
C GLU A 6 -21.12 7.81 -18.74
N SER A 7 -20.25 8.69 -18.27
CA SER A 7 -19.16 8.38 -17.36
C SER A 7 -19.71 8.13 -15.95
N LYS A 8 -20.13 6.90 -15.67
CA LYS A 8 -20.45 6.44 -14.30
C LYS A 8 -19.77 5.13 -13.96
N ILE A 9 -18.47 5.05 -14.19
CA ILE A 9 -17.65 4.13 -13.39
C ILE A 9 -17.34 4.86 -12.09
N LYS A 10 -18.14 4.59 -11.06
CA LYS A 10 -17.77 4.92 -9.69
C LYS A 10 -16.63 4.00 -9.29
N LEU A 11 -15.40 4.42 -9.57
CA LEU A 11 -14.20 3.76 -9.03
C LEU A 11 -14.31 3.84 -7.50
N LYS A 12 -14.43 2.68 -6.86
CA LYS A 12 -14.33 2.60 -5.40
C LYS A 12 -12.87 2.89 -5.02
N PRO A 13 -12.60 3.41 -3.81
CA PRO A 13 -11.24 3.56 -3.32
C PRO A 13 -10.46 2.23 -3.28
N LEU A 14 -11.16 1.09 -3.34
CA LEU A 14 -10.60 -0.25 -3.46
C LEU A 14 -10.18 -0.64 -4.89
N ASP A 15 -10.57 0.11 -5.93
CA ASP A 15 -10.15 -0.13 -7.32
C ASP A 15 -8.77 0.48 -7.62
N LEU A 16 -8.10 1.00 -6.58
CA LEU A 16 -6.71 1.46 -6.56
C LEU A 16 -5.73 0.39 -6.07
N TYR A 17 -6.14 -0.89 -6.01
CA TYR A 17 -5.14 -1.96 -6.04
C TYR A 17 -4.26 -1.66 -7.25
N PRO A 18 -2.94 -1.46 -7.08
CA PRO A 18 -2.10 -1.52 -8.24
C PRO A 18 -2.35 -2.92 -8.79
N ALA A 19 -2.53 -3.04 -10.11
CA ALA A 19 -2.67 -4.32 -10.80
C ALA A 19 -1.34 -5.10 -10.74
N ILE A 20 -0.82 -5.26 -9.53
CA ILE A 20 0.34 -6.02 -9.12
C ILE A 20 -0.11 -7.03 -8.05
N ASP A 21 -1.42 -7.29 -7.91
CA ASP A 21 -1.80 -8.64 -7.49
C ASP A 21 -1.46 -9.52 -8.69
N GLY A 22 -0.46 -10.38 -8.56
CA GLY A 22 0.04 -11.27 -9.61
C GLY A 22 -0.98 -12.31 -10.09
N LYS A 23 -2.28 -12.05 -9.93
CA LYS A 23 -3.37 -12.72 -10.60
C LYS A 23 -3.57 -12.08 -11.97
N GLU A 24 -3.20 -12.82 -13.00
CA GLU A 24 -3.76 -12.65 -14.33
C GLU A 24 -5.29 -12.64 -14.21
N LEU A 25 -5.90 -11.46 -14.21
CA LEU A 25 -7.31 -11.32 -14.54
C LEU A 25 -7.41 -11.59 -16.04
N SER A 26 -7.59 -12.87 -16.39
CA SER A 26 -8.04 -13.32 -17.71
C SER A 26 -7.26 -12.75 -18.91
N GLY A 27 -5.93 -12.82 -18.89
CA GLY A 27 -5.10 -12.43 -20.05
C GLY A 27 -5.12 -10.94 -20.40
N LEU A 28 -5.68 -10.07 -19.56
CA LEU A 28 -5.60 -8.62 -19.71
C LEU A 28 -4.40 -8.09 -18.92
N ILE A 29 -3.38 -7.64 -19.64
CA ILE A 29 -2.31 -6.81 -19.05
C ILE A 29 -2.94 -5.46 -18.73
N LEU A 30 -3.30 -5.26 -17.46
CA LEU A 30 -3.75 -3.95 -17.00
C LEU A 30 -2.59 -2.95 -17.16
N PRO A 31 -2.83 -1.74 -17.68
CA PRO A 31 -1.77 -0.77 -17.88
C PRO A 31 -1.15 -0.41 -16.53
N VAL A 32 0.18 -0.53 -16.46
CA VAL A 32 0.96 -0.02 -15.32
C VAL A 32 0.75 1.48 -15.25
N ARG A 33 0.47 2.02 -14.05
CA ARG A 33 0.37 3.47 -13.87
C ARG A 33 1.67 4.15 -14.31
N SER A 34 1.57 5.35 -14.89
CA SER A 34 2.73 6.05 -15.47
C SER A 34 3.87 6.30 -14.47
N ASP A 35 3.53 6.59 -13.21
CA ASP A 35 4.51 6.78 -12.13
C ASP A 35 5.29 5.50 -11.81
N ILE A 36 4.65 4.34 -11.93
CA ILE A 36 5.31 3.04 -11.75
C ILE A 36 6.12 2.66 -12.99
N ALA A 37 5.63 3.00 -14.19
CA ALA A 37 6.33 2.76 -15.46
C ALA A 37 7.70 3.44 -15.48
N GLU A 38 7.78 4.69 -15.03
CA GLU A 38 9.04 5.42 -14.91
C GLU A 38 10.02 4.74 -13.95
N ILE A 39 9.53 4.18 -12.83
CA ILE A 39 10.36 3.50 -11.83
C ILE A 39 10.93 2.18 -12.36
N ILE A 40 10.12 1.38 -13.06
CA ILE A 40 10.55 0.08 -13.56
C ILE A 40 11.58 0.22 -14.70
N GLU A 41 11.55 1.33 -15.44
CA GLU A 41 12.45 1.64 -16.56
C GLU A 41 13.78 2.26 -16.12
N MET A 42 13.94 2.64 -14.84
CA MET A 42 15.21 3.13 -14.29
C MET A 42 16.34 2.11 -14.50
N ASP A 43 17.59 2.56 -14.59
CA ASP A 43 18.72 1.64 -14.56
C ASP A 43 18.83 0.91 -13.20
N ASP A 44 19.65 -0.13 -13.13
CA ASP A 44 19.76 -0.98 -11.94
C ASP A 44 20.27 -0.24 -10.70
N LEU A 45 21.18 0.72 -10.89
CA LEU A 45 21.73 1.50 -9.79
C LEU A 45 20.67 2.45 -9.23
N ASP A 46 20.00 3.19 -10.11
CA ASP A 46 18.95 4.15 -9.76
C ASP A 46 17.75 3.45 -9.13
N PHE A 47 17.34 2.31 -9.68
CA PHE A 47 16.28 1.51 -9.08
C PHE A 47 16.66 0.98 -7.70
N TYR A 48 17.89 0.50 -7.52
CA TYR A 48 18.34 0.03 -6.22
C TYR A 48 18.35 1.16 -5.18
N GLN A 49 18.81 2.36 -5.58
CA GLN A 49 18.76 3.56 -4.75
C GLN A 49 17.33 4.03 -4.47
N TRP A 50 16.38 3.78 -5.38
CA TRP A 50 14.97 4.04 -5.13
C TRP A 50 14.36 3.03 -4.17
N TYR A 51 14.54 1.73 -4.44
CA TYR A 51 13.87 0.61 -3.78
C TYR A 51 14.36 0.41 -2.33
N LYS A 52 15.66 0.28 -2.13
CA LYS A 52 16.23 -0.13 -0.84
C LYS A 52 15.84 0.79 0.32
N PRO A 53 16.06 2.11 0.26
CA PRO A 53 15.74 2.98 1.39
C PRO A 53 14.23 3.02 1.68
N ARG A 54 13.39 2.93 0.65
CA ARG A 54 11.92 2.93 0.82
C ARG A 54 11.45 1.66 1.52
N LYS A 55 11.98 0.50 1.11
CA LYS A 55 11.72 -0.77 1.79
C LYS A 55 12.16 -0.73 3.25
N GLU A 56 13.40 -0.32 3.52
CA GLU A 56 13.96 -0.27 4.87
C GLU A 56 13.15 0.66 5.78
N VAL A 57 12.75 1.84 5.27
CA VAL A 57 11.92 2.78 6.03
C VAL A 57 10.53 2.21 6.30
N ALA A 58 9.86 1.61 5.31
CA ALA A 58 8.55 1.01 5.50
C ALA A 58 8.59 -0.14 6.54
N GLN A 59 9.61 -0.99 6.47
CA GLN A 59 9.83 -2.06 7.44
C GLN A 59 10.10 -1.53 8.85
N ARG A 60 10.95 -0.50 8.98
CA ARG A 60 11.24 0.12 10.27
C ARG A 60 9.99 0.73 10.89
N LEU A 61 9.24 1.54 10.13
CA LEU A 61 8.03 2.18 10.61
C LEU A 61 6.97 1.16 11.02
N LEU A 62 6.81 0.07 10.26
CA LEU A 62 5.90 -1.01 10.62
C LEU A 62 6.30 -1.64 11.96
N SER A 63 7.57 -2.01 12.13
CA SER A 63 8.09 -2.58 13.38
C SER A 63 7.91 -1.66 14.59
N GLU A 64 8.24 -0.37 14.43
CA GLU A 64 8.09 0.63 15.49
C GLU A 64 6.62 0.83 15.88
N PHE A 65 5.71 0.91 14.90
CA PHE A 65 4.28 1.07 15.18
C PHE A 65 3.64 -0.19 15.75
N GLU A 66 4.11 -1.38 15.37
CA GLU A 66 3.64 -2.64 15.97
C GLU A 66 4.01 -2.69 17.45
N LEU A 67 5.23 -2.30 17.81
CA LEU A 67 5.65 -2.17 19.21
C LEU A 67 4.80 -1.15 19.97
N PHE A 68 4.62 0.05 19.40
CA PHE A 68 3.76 1.08 19.99
C PHE A 68 2.32 0.59 20.19
N SER A 69 1.78 -0.16 19.24
CA SER A 69 0.40 -0.64 19.28
C SER A 69 0.10 -1.55 20.46
N ASN A 70 1.13 -2.21 21.03
CA ASN A 70 1.01 -3.10 22.18
C ASN A 70 1.05 -2.36 23.53
N ILE A 71 1.26 -1.04 23.53
CA ILE A 71 1.26 -0.26 24.76
C ILE A 71 -0.19 -0.18 25.29
N PRO A 72 -0.43 -0.57 26.55
CA PRO A 72 -1.74 -0.38 27.18
C PRO A 72 -2.07 1.11 27.26
N HIS A 73 -3.30 1.48 26.93
CA HIS A 73 -3.81 2.83 27.12
C HIS A 73 -5.16 2.82 27.84
N LEU A 74 -5.41 3.89 28.58
CA LEU A 74 -6.69 4.13 29.22
C LEU A 74 -7.62 4.81 28.20
N GLY A 75 -8.61 4.07 27.70
CA GLY A 75 -9.67 4.62 26.85
C GLY A 75 -10.80 5.21 27.70
N TYR A 76 -11.36 6.32 27.24
CA TYR A 76 -12.62 6.86 27.75
C TYR A 76 -13.72 6.51 26.76
N ASP A 77 -14.81 5.92 27.24
CA ASP A 77 -16.03 5.85 26.43
C ASP A 77 -16.58 7.26 26.19
N SER A 78 -17.38 7.43 25.14
CA SER A 78 -17.98 8.71 24.75
C SER A 78 -18.87 9.34 25.85
N GLU A 79 -19.21 8.56 26.87
CA GLU A 79 -20.02 8.97 28.02
C GLU A 79 -19.18 9.24 29.29
N GLY A 80 -17.85 9.08 29.22
CA GLY A 80 -16.89 9.39 30.30
C GLY A 80 -17.07 8.55 31.57
N CYS A 81 -17.82 7.45 31.50
CA CYS A 81 -18.33 6.73 32.67
C CYS A 81 -17.75 5.33 32.83
N LYS A 82 -17.04 4.77 31.83
CA LYS A 82 -16.34 3.49 31.96
C LYS A 82 -14.90 3.57 31.46
N TYR A 83 -13.98 3.18 32.34
CA TYR A 83 -12.59 2.91 31.98
C TYR A 83 -12.52 1.57 31.29
N THR A 84 -12.09 1.55 30.04
CA THR A 84 -11.69 0.32 29.36
C THR A 84 -10.19 0.34 29.17
N MET A 85 -9.50 -0.65 29.76
CA MET A 85 -8.09 -0.90 29.43
C MET A 85 -8.03 -1.48 28.02
N GLY A 86 -7.45 -0.71 27.09
CA GLY A 86 -7.26 -1.10 25.70
C GLY A 86 -5.77 -1.15 25.34
N LEU A 87 -5.50 -1.61 24.12
CA LEU A 87 -4.19 -1.45 23.49
C LEU A 87 -4.21 -0.22 22.58
N ALA A 88 -3.10 0.51 22.49
CA ALA A 88 -2.96 1.63 21.56
C ALA A 88 -3.23 1.25 20.09
N HIS A 89 -3.24 -0.06 19.80
CA HIS A 89 -3.64 -0.67 18.53
C HIS A 89 -4.88 -0.05 17.89
N GLU A 90 -5.97 0.14 18.63
CA GLU A 90 -7.21 0.68 18.04
C GLU A 90 -7.03 2.08 17.46
N SER A 91 -6.11 2.87 18.02
CA SER A 91 -5.79 4.23 17.57
C SER A 91 -4.83 4.26 16.37
N VAL A 92 -4.10 3.16 16.10
CA VAL A 92 -3.05 3.12 15.06
C VAL A 92 -3.26 2.03 14.00
N LYS A 93 -4.34 1.24 14.09
CA LYS A 93 -4.61 0.11 13.18
C LYS A 93 -4.63 0.51 11.70
N GLU A 94 -5.18 1.69 11.38
CA GLU A 94 -5.22 2.18 10.01
C GLU A 94 -3.82 2.51 9.50
N GLN A 95 -3.00 3.15 10.35
CA GLN A 95 -1.62 3.49 10.02
C GLN A 95 -0.77 2.22 9.82
N LEU A 96 -0.97 1.19 10.64
CA LEU A 96 -0.34 -0.12 10.47
C LEU A 96 -0.73 -0.75 9.12
N ASN A 97 -2.00 -0.66 8.73
CA ASN A 97 -2.46 -1.19 7.44
C ASN A 97 -1.81 -0.44 6.26
N ILE A 98 -1.72 0.89 6.32
CA ILE A 98 -1.05 1.71 5.31
C ILE A 98 0.42 1.29 5.14
N TYR A 99 1.15 1.06 6.24
CA TYR A 99 2.55 0.62 6.15
C TYR A 99 2.70 -0.78 5.56
N ARG A 100 1.81 -1.72 5.90
CA ARG A 100 1.81 -3.07 5.30
C ARG A 100 1.55 -3.01 3.80
N GLN A 101 0.51 -2.30 3.38
CA GLN A 101 0.20 -2.11 1.96
C GLN A 101 1.34 -1.42 1.21
N GLY A 102 1.94 -0.38 1.80
CA GLY A 102 3.09 0.30 1.22
C GLY A 102 4.29 -0.64 1.00
N LEU A 103 4.60 -1.49 1.97
CA LEU A 103 5.65 -2.50 1.83
C LEU A 103 5.31 -3.54 0.75
N GLU A 104 4.07 -4.03 0.73
CA GLU A 104 3.59 -4.95 -0.31
C GLU A 104 3.74 -4.34 -1.71
N HIS A 105 3.38 -3.07 -1.89
CA HIS A 105 3.51 -2.38 -3.16
C HIS A 105 4.97 -2.21 -3.60
N ILE A 106 5.88 -1.87 -2.67
CA ILE A 106 7.32 -1.75 -2.97
C ILE A 106 7.89 -3.09 -3.46
N GLU A 107 7.55 -4.20 -2.78
CA GLU A 107 7.97 -5.55 -3.18
C GLU A 107 7.37 -5.96 -4.52
N ALA A 108 6.09 -5.62 -4.75
CA ALA A 108 5.39 -5.94 -5.98
C ALA A 108 6.02 -5.24 -7.20
N ILE A 109 6.42 -3.96 -7.06
CA ILE A 109 7.15 -3.21 -8.10
C ILE A 109 8.48 -3.90 -8.42
N LYS A 110 9.24 -4.32 -7.40
CA LYS A 110 10.49 -5.05 -7.61
C LYS A 110 10.27 -6.37 -8.35
N LEU A 111 9.31 -7.17 -7.90
CA LEU A 111 8.99 -8.45 -8.53
C LEU A 111 8.59 -8.28 -10.00
N TYR A 112 7.81 -7.24 -10.30
CA TYR A 112 7.41 -6.91 -11.67
C TYR A 112 8.61 -6.55 -12.54
N ARG A 113 9.52 -5.70 -12.06
CA ARG A 113 10.76 -5.35 -12.77
C ARG A 113 11.62 -6.58 -13.04
N ASP A 114 11.90 -7.37 -12.00
CA ASP A 114 12.75 -8.56 -12.10
C ASP A 114 12.20 -9.57 -13.12
N ARG A 115 10.87 -9.69 -13.24
CA ARG A 115 10.21 -10.55 -14.24
C ARG A 115 10.32 -10.04 -15.68
N ASN A 116 10.38 -8.73 -15.89
CA ASN A 116 10.48 -8.14 -17.22
C ASN A 116 11.93 -8.02 -17.72
N MET A 117 12.90 -7.92 -16.81
CA MET A 117 14.34 -7.91 -17.17
C MET A 117 14.87 -9.31 -17.54
N ASN A 118 14.17 -10.38 -17.16
CA ASN A 118 14.54 -11.77 -17.46
C ASN A 118 13.81 -12.36 -18.69
N LYS A 119 13.10 -11.54 -19.46
CA LYS A 119 12.47 -11.92 -20.74
C LYS A 119 13.33 -11.45 -21.90
#